data_AF-Q97ZF8-F1
#
_entry.id   AF-Q97ZF8-F1
#
_cell.length_a   1.000
_cell.length_b   1.000
_cell.length_c   1.000
_cell.angle_alpha   90.00
_cell.angle_beta   90.00
_cell.angle_gamma   90.00
#
_symmetry.space_group_name_H-M   'P 1'
#
loop_
_entity.id
_entity.type
_entity.pdbx_description
1 polymer ?
#
loop_
_entity_poly.entity_id
_entity_poly.type
_entity_poly.pdbx_seq_one_letter_code
_entity_poly.pdbx_strand_id
1 'polypeptide(L)'
;MLNMPYVDVSSKICRPNEAREIKEGDIILVYPATLNVNGKIVTFPPLSLVSDQCTHEIKKLSWIEGIILTREVFHNTAFLKCENYIEGEIEILEPTLLTAFTFKQAVGRKIKGYISKGIKGVPLLKVNDQPIVSIDKGRVNVGLCFLDNRDVLVRLFGYSIFYYITSTLSI
;
A
#
# COMPACT_ATOMS: atom_id res chain seq x y z
N MET A 1 -5.72 1.62 18.18
CA MET A 1 -5.03 2.92 18.39
C MET A 1 -4.65 3.45 17.01
N LEU A 2 -5.08 4.66 16.64
CA LEU A 2 -4.56 5.34 15.45
C LEU A 2 -3.09 5.67 15.71
N ASN A 3 -2.18 4.94 15.08
CA ASN A 3 -0.78 5.36 15.04
C ASN A 3 -0.74 6.54 14.07
N MET A 4 -0.64 7.76 14.60
CA MET A 4 -0.25 8.94 13.83
C MET A 4 1.27 9.05 13.90
N PRO A 5 2.02 8.48 12.94
CA PRO A 5 3.45 8.71 12.88
C PRO A 5 3.74 10.20 12.69
N TYR A 6 4.79 10.69 13.34
CA TYR A 6 5.41 11.93 12.96
C TYR A 6 6.60 11.62 12.03
N VAL A 7 6.86 12.52 11.09
CA VAL A 7 8.07 12.50 10.28
C VAL A 7 8.92 13.70 10.66
N ASP A 8 10.18 13.43 10.99
CA ASP A 8 11.13 14.46 11.44
C ASP A 8 11.94 15.03 10.27
N VAL A 9 12.59 16.17 10.52
CA VAL A 9 13.58 16.79 9.65
C VAL A 9 14.64 15.75 9.26
N SER A 10 14.97 15.67 7.97
CA SER A 10 15.84 14.67 7.31
C SER A 10 15.18 13.34 6.89
N SER A 11 13.94 13.08 7.31
CA SER A 11 13.15 11.99 6.72
C SER A 11 12.99 12.21 5.22
N LYS A 12 13.00 11.14 4.43
CA LYS A 12 12.83 11.23 2.98
C LYS A 12 11.57 10.51 2.55
N ILE A 13 10.91 11.03 1.53
CA ILE A 13 9.66 10.51 1.00
C ILE A 13 9.74 10.32 -0.51
N CYS A 14 9.06 9.30 -1.00
CA CYS A 14 8.90 9.02 -2.41
C CYS A 14 7.43 8.73 -2.75
N ARG A 15 7.02 9.12 -3.95
CA ARG A 15 5.70 8.75 -4.49
C ARG A 15 5.63 7.23 -4.69
N PRO A 16 4.42 6.64 -4.79
CA PRO A 16 4.28 5.18 -4.91
C PRO A 16 5.14 4.57 -6.05
N ASN A 17 5.19 5.25 -7.20
CA ASN A 17 5.94 4.78 -8.39
C ASN A 17 7.46 5.01 -8.31
N GLU A 18 7.93 5.75 -7.31
CA GLU A 18 9.35 6.04 -7.09
C GLU A 18 9.98 5.07 -6.08
N ALA A 19 9.16 4.38 -5.28
CA ALA A 19 9.61 3.40 -4.31
C ALA A 19 10.24 2.19 -5.00
N ARG A 20 11.37 1.71 -4.46
CA ARG A 20 12.15 0.60 -5.03
C ARG A 20 12.26 -0.60 -4.10
N GLU A 21 12.36 -0.35 -2.80
CA GLU A 21 12.39 -1.36 -1.76
C GLU A 21 11.50 -0.92 -0.60
N ILE A 22 11.12 -1.85 0.26
CA ILE A 22 10.30 -1.61 1.45
C ILE A 22 10.92 -2.41 2.58
N LYS A 23 11.16 -1.75 3.72
CA LYS A 23 11.82 -2.39 4.87
C LYS A 23 11.12 -2.07 6.19
N GLU A 24 11.52 -2.80 7.23
CA GLU A 24 11.09 -2.56 8.60
C GLU A 24 11.45 -1.14 9.04
N GLY A 25 10.49 -0.45 9.66
CA GLY A 25 10.60 0.94 10.10
C GLY A 25 10.17 1.98 9.07
N ASP A 26 9.99 1.61 7.80
CA ASP A 26 9.42 2.52 6.80
C ASP A 26 7.97 2.90 7.17
N ILE A 27 7.49 4.01 6.62
CA ILE A 27 6.12 4.49 6.84
C ILE A 27 5.39 4.60 5.51
N ILE A 28 4.24 3.95 5.37
CA ILE A 28 3.36 4.10 4.21
C ILE A 28 2.27 5.12 4.55
N LEU A 29 2.15 6.17 3.74
CA LEU A 29 1.06 7.13 3.86
C LEU A 29 -0.28 6.46 3.54
N VAL A 30 -1.26 6.67 4.39
CA VAL A 30 -2.62 6.14 4.21
C VAL A 30 -3.57 7.23 3.75
N TYR A 31 -3.38 8.45 4.26
CA TYR A 31 -4.03 9.66 3.75
C TYR A 31 -3.02 10.55 3.01
N PRO A 32 -3.49 11.42 2.09
CA PRO A 32 -2.61 12.39 1.45
C PRO A 32 -1.96 13.31 2.50
N ALA A 33 -0.68 13.61 2.33
CA ALA A 33 0.06 14.52 3.20
C ALA A 33 0.62 15.70 2.40
N THR A 34 0.48 16.91 2.93
CA THR A 34 1.09 18.11 2.38
C THR A 34 2.32 18.46 3.20
N LEU A 35 3.49 18.37 2.58
CA LEU A 35 4.79 18.44 3.25
C LEU A 35 5.66 19.53 2.64
N ASN A 36 6.55 20.11 3.45
CA ASN A 36 7.64 20.95 2.93
C ASN A 36 8.82 20.04 2.57
N VAL A 37 9.07 19.87 1.28
CA VAL A 37 10.06 18.95 0.75
C VAL A 37 10.96 19.71 -0.22
N ASN A 38 12.28 19.66 0.02
CA ASN A 38 13.26 20.45 -0.72
C ASN A 38 12.90 21.95 -0.82
N GLY A 39 12.29 22.52 0.23
CA GLY A 39 11.89 23.93 0.28
C GLY A 39 10.57 24.27 -0.42
N LYS A 40 9.86 23.29 -0.98
CA LYS A 40 8.57 23.47 -1.65
C LYS A 40 7.45 22.75 -0.93
N ILE A 41 6.25 23.33 -0.94
CA ILE A 41 5.05 22.66 -0.43
C ILE A 41 4.55 21.70 -1.52
N VAL A 42 4.52 20.41 -1.21
CA VAL A 42 4.12 19.36 -2.16
C VAL A 42 3.15 18.41 -1.47
N THR A 43 2.08 18.04 -2.17
CA THR A 43 1.15 17.00 -1.72
C THR A 43 1.56 15.64 -2.26
N PHE A 44 1.70 14.68 -1.35
CA PHE A 44 1.97 13.27 -1.62
C PHE A 44 0.68 12.47 -1.46
N PRO A 45 0.35 11.59 -2.43
CA PRO A 45 -0.85 10.77 -2.34
C PRO A 45 -0.71 9.66 -1.29
N PRO A 46 -1.82 8.97 -0.93
CA PRO A 46 -1.75 7.68 -0.25
C PRO A 46 -0.81 6.70 -0.97
N LEU A 47 -0.27 5.71 -0.26
CA LEU A 47 0.78 4.78 -0.70
C LEU A 47 2.17 5.40 -0.94
N SER A 48 2.36 6.69 -0.72
CA SER A 48 3.71 7.25 -0.70
C SER A 48 4.50 6.64 0.47
N LEU A 49 5.80 6.43 0.27
CA LEU A 49 6.68 5.77 1.22
C LEU A 49 7.62 6.80 1.84
N VAL A 50 7.70 6.82 3.17
CA VAL A 50 8.76 7.50 3.91
C VAL A 50 9.82 6.47 4.25
N SER A 51 11.02 6.64 3.68
CA SER A 51 12.14 5.73 3.82
C SER A 51 13.44 6.42 3.43
N ASP A 52 14.58 5.97 3.98
CA ASP A 52 15.90 6.57 3.74
C ASP A 52 16.42 6.45 2.30
N GLN A 53 15.88 5.48 1.55
CA GLN A 53 16.12 5.21 0.14
C GLN A 53 15.40 6.20 -0.80
N CYS A 54 14.38 6.91 -0.31
CA CYS A 54 13.69 7.91 -1.11
C CYS A 54 14.58 9.16 -1.30
N THR A 55 14.22 10.03 -2.24
CA THR A 55 15.09 11.16 -2.64
C THR A 55 14.58 12.53 -2.19
N HIS A 56 13.29 12.67 -1.86
CA HIS A 56 12.72 13.96 -1.50
C HIS A 56 12.81 14.20 0.01
N GLU A 57 13.64 15.15 0.44
CA GLU A 57 13.94 15.37 1.86
C GLU A 57 12.92 16.32 2.50
N ILE A 58 12.31 15.87 3.60
CA ILE A 58 11.35 16.63 4.40
C ILE A 58 12.11 17.64 5.26
N LYS A 59 11.75 18.91 5.13
CA LYS A 59 12.45 20.04 5.77
C LYS A 59 11.80 20.56 7.06
N LYS A 60 10.63 20.03 7.42
CA LYS A 60 9.90 20.41 8.63
C LYS A 60 9.24 19.20 9.26
N LEU A 61 9.28 19.12 10.59
CA LEU A 61 8.49 18.16 11.34
C LEU A 61 7.02 18.30 10.96
N SER A 62 6.40 17.18 10.59
CA SER A 62 5.02 17.13 10.15
C SER A 62 4.35 15.87 10.69
N TRP A 63 3.08 15.99 11.09
CA TRP A 63 2.24 14.83 11.41
C TRP A 63 1.70 14.24 10.12
N ILE A 64 1.77 12.92 10.00
CA ILE A 64 1.24 12.20 8.85
C ILE A 64 0.36 11.04 9.31
N GLU A 65 -0.67 10.76 8.53
CA GLU A 65 -1.54 9.61 8.74
C GLU A 65 -1.02 8.45 7.89
N GLY A 66 -0.39 7.48 8.56
CA GLY A 66 0.30 6.39 7.91
C GLY A 66 0.53 5.20 8.82
N ILE A 67 1.01 4.11 8.24
CA ILE A 67 1.37 2.89 8.97
C ILE A 67 2.88 2.70 8.99
N ILE A 68 3.43 2.49 10.18
CA ILE A 68 4.82 2.07 10.38
C ILE A 68 4.90 0.57 10.11
N LEU A 69 5.83 0.16 9.24
CA LEU A 69 6.02 -1.24 8.86
C LEU A 69 6.81 -1.99 9.93
N THR A 70 6.12 -2.81 10.71
CA THR A 70 6.71 -3.68 11.72
C THR A 70 6.87 -5.10 11.20
N ARG A 71 7.67 -5.94 11.88
CA ARG A 71 7.76 -7.39 11.57
C ARG A 71 6.42 -8.09 11.51
N GLU A 72 5.47 -7.67 12.34
CA GLU A 72 4.12 -8.22 12.37
C GLU A 72 3.38 -7.95 11.05
N VAL A 73 3.49 -6.74 10.51
CA VAL A 73 2.91 -6.38 9.20
C VAL A 73 3.49 -7.27 8.10
N PHE A 74 4.81 -7.47 8.09
CA PHE A 74 5.44 -8.37 7.11
C PHE A 74 5.00 -9.82 7.28
N HIS A 75 4.93 -10.32 8.52
CA HIS A 75 4.56 -11.70 8.81
C HIS A 75 3.10 -12.02 8.47
N ASN A 76 2.20 -11.07 8.72
CA ASN A 76 0.76 -11.25 8.50
C ASN A 76 0.32 -10.86 7.07
N THR A 77 1.24 -10.50 6.18
CA THR A 77 0.97 -10.30 4.75
C THR A 77 1.51 -11.48 3.94
N ALA A 78 0.63 -12.24 3.30
CA ALA A 78 0.99 -13.35 2.44
C ALA A 78 0.91 -12.95 0.96
N PHE A 79 2.05 -12.97 0.27
CA PHE A 79 2.10 -12.85 -1.19
C PHE A 79 2.04 -14.25 -1.81
N LEU A 80 0.87 -14.58 -2.37
CA LEU A 80 0.56 -15.90 -2.89
C LEU A 80 1.13 -16.09 -4.29
N LYS A 81 1.46 -17.34 -4.63
CA LYS A 81 1.90 -17.72 -5.96
C LYS A 81 0.82 -17.39 -7.00
N CYS A 82 1.20 -16.62 -8.01
CA CYS A 82 0.32 -16.23 -9.12
C CYS A 82 0.53 -17.18 -10.30
N GLU A 83 -0.55 -17.76 -10.81
CA GLU A 83 -0.46 -18.81 -11.85
C GLU A 83 -1.47 -18.61 -12.97
N ASN A 84 -2.48 -17.75 -12.79
CA ASN A 84 -3.60 -17.62 -13.73
C ASN A 84 -3.59 -16.23 -14.33
N TYR A 85 -3.44 -16.16 -15.66
CA TYR A 85 -3.42 -14.89 -16.36
C TYR A 85 -4.76 -14.17 -16.19
N ILE A 86 -4.71 -12.86 -16.00
CA ILE A 86 -5.89 -12.00 -15.96
C ILE A 86 -5.60 -10.66 -16.64
N GLU A 87 -6.61 -10.17 -17.35
CA GLU A 87 -6.70 -8.80 -17.84
C GLU A 87 -8.08 -8.24 -17.50
N GLY A 88 -8.12 -7.07 -16.88
CA GLY A 88 -9.39 -6.47 -16.46
C GLY A 88 -9.20 -5.24 -15.59
N GLU A 89 -10.32 -4.57 -15.28
CA GLU A 89 -10.33 -3.41 -14.40
C GLU A 89 -10.37 -3.85 -12.93
N ILE A 90 -9.62 -3.14 -12.08
CA ILE A 90 -9.70 -3.32 -10.63
C ILE A 90 -11.02 -2.75 -10.12
N GLU A 91 -11.79 -3.57 -9.43
CA GLU A 91 -12.92 -3.16 -8.61
C GLU A 91 -12.51 -3.09 -7.14
N ILE A 92 -12.86 -1.99 -6.48
CA ILE A 92 -12.58 -1.73 -5.07
C ILE A 92 -13.88 -2.00 -4.31
N LEU A 93 -13.88 -3.00 -3.45
CA LEU A 93 -15.06 -3.43 -2.70
C LEU A 93 -15.19 -2.71 -1.35
N GLU A 94 -14.07 -2.28 -0.77
CA GLU A 94 -14.05 -1.52 0.47
C GLU A 94 -13.77 -0.02 0.16
N PRO A 95 -14.80 0.85 0.16
CA PRO A 95 -14.65 2.25 -0.23
C PRO A 95 -13.83 3.08 0.77
N THR A 96 -13.64 2.62 2.00
CA THR A 96 -12.81 3.33 3.00
C THR A 96 -11.30 3.20 2.73
N LEU A 97 -10.87 2.25 1.89
CA LEU A 97 -9.46 2.04 1.53
C LEU A 97 -8.97 3.09 0.54
N LEU A 98 -8.59 4.28 1.01
CA LEU A 98 -8.02 5.34 0.15
C LEU A 98 -6.78 4.88 -0.63
N THR A 99 -5.98 3.99 -0.03
CA THR A 99 -4.80 3.41 -0.67
C THR A 99 -5.17 2.52 -1.86
N ALA A 100 -6.35 1.90 -1.88
CA ALA A 100 -6.82 1.11 -3.01
C ALA A 100 -7.08 1.98 -4.25
N PHE A 101 -7.60 3.20 -4.07
CA PHE A 101 -7.82 4.13 -5.17
C PHE A 101 -6.49 4.62 -5.75
N THR A 102 -5.51 4.97 -4.90
CA THR A 102 -4.18 5.32 -5.39
C THR A 102 -3.52 4.15 -6.09
N PHE A 103 -3.62 2.93 -5.55
CA PHE A 103 -3.12 1.72 -6.19
C PHE A 103 -3.74 1.54 -7.59
N LYS A 104 -5.07 1.57 -7.68
CA LYS A 104 -5.81 1.46 -8.95
C LYS A 104 -5.35 2.50 -9.96
N GLN A 105 -5.13 3.75 -9.54
CA GLN A 105 -4.63 4.80 -10.43
C GLN A 105 -3.17 4.55 -10.87
N ALA A 106 -2.29 4.20 -9.92
CA ALA A 106 -0.88 3.96 -10.17
C ALA A 106 -0.64 2.80 -11.16
N VAL A 107 -1.48 1.77 -11.13
CA VAL A 107 -1.36 0.62 -12.02
C VAL A 107 -2.07 0.81 -13.38
N GLY A 108 -2.74 1.94 -13.61
CA GLY A 108 -3.42 2.26 -14.88
C GLY A 108 -4.88 1.82 -14.97
N ARG A 109 -5.55 1.56 -13.83
CA ARG A 109 -6.94 1.08 -13.65
C ARG A 109 -7.20 -0.34 -14.17
N LYS A 110 -6.74 -0.66 -15.38
CA LYS A 110 -6.74 -2.00 -15.94
C LYS A 110 -5.38 -2.64 -15.70
N ILE A 111 -5.41 -3.88 -15.22
CA ILE A 111 -4.20 -4.67 -15.00
C ILE A 111 -4.04 -5.72 -16.10
N LYS A 112 -2.78 -6.08 -16.36
CA LYS A 112 -2.38 -7.28 -17.08
C LYS A 112 -1.36 -7.99 -16.20
N GLY A 113 -1.65 -9.22 -15.81
CA GLY A 113 -0.82 -9.92 -14.85
C GLY A 113 -1.30 -11.34 -14.59
N TYR A 114 -0.84 -11.88 -13.46
CA TYR A 114 -1.26 -13.17 -12.96
C TYR A 114 -1.89 -13.02 -11.59
N ILE A 115 -2.86 -13.86 -11.30
CA ILE A 115 -3.50 -13.95 -9.99
C ILE A 115 -3.43 -15.35 -9.40
N SER A 116 -3.58 -15.41 -8.09
CA SER A 116 -3.63 -16.67 -7.35
C SER A 116 -5.08 -17.17 -7.24
N LYS A 117 -5.28 -18.47 -7.50
CA LYS A 117 -6.56 -19.17 -7.20
C LYS A 117 -6.73 -19.48 -5.71
N GLY A 118 -5.67 -19.30 -4.91
CA GLY A 118 -5.64 -19.64 -3.50
C GLY A 118 -6.07 -18.51 -2.56
N ILE A 119 -6.56 -17.37 -3.07
CA ILE A 119 -7.01 -16.25 -2.25
C ILE A 119 -8.27 -16.65 -1.47
N LYS A 120 -8.21 -16.52 -0.15
CA LYS A 120 -9.29 -16.83 0.80
C LYS A 120 -9.67 -15.60 1.63
N GLY A 121 -10.87 -15.60 2.19
CA GLY A 121 -11.35 -14.55 3.08
C GLY A 121 -12.21 -13.50 2.39
N VAL A 122 -12.43 -12.38 3.08
CA VAL A 122 -13.27 -11.27 2.60
C VAL A 122 -12.50 -10.49 1.53
N PRO A 123 -12.99 -10.40 0.28
CA PRO A 123 -12.29 -9.71 -0.79
C PRO A 123 -12.34 -8.19 -0.58
N LEU A 124 -11.20 -7.53 -0.78
CA LEU A 124 -11.08 -6.07 -0.76
C LEU A 124 -11.02 -5.50 -2.18
N LEU A 125 -10.25 -6.16 -3.04
CA LEU A 125 -10.13 -5.84 -4.45
C LEU A 125 -10.38 -7.11 -5.28
N LYS A 126 -11.03 -6.93 -6.43
CA LYS A 126 -11.24 -8.00 -7.41
C LYS A 126 -11.02 -7.52 -8.84
N VAL A 127 -10.83 -8.46 -9.75
CA VAL A 127 -10.80 -8.25 -11.21
C VAL A 127 -11.60 -9.38 -11.85
N ASN A 128 -12.57 -9.05 -12.71
CA ASN A 128 -13.48 -10.02 -13.35
C ASN A 128 -14.06 -11.04 -12.36
N ASP A 129 -14.59 -10.54 -11.23
CA ASP A 129 -15.12 -11.33 -10.12
C ASP A 129 -14.14 -12.25 -9.38
N GLN A 130 -12.85 -12.22 -9.72
CA GLN A 130 -11.82 -12.95 -9.01
C GLN A 130 -11.12 -12.04 -7.99
N PRO A 131 -11.07 -12.43 -6.70
CA PRO A 131 -10.40 -11.62 -5.69
C PRO A 131 -8.91 -11.57 -5.99
N ILE A 132 -8.29 -10.41 -5.77
CA ILE A 132 -6.84 -10.20 -5.94
C ILE A 132 -6.16 -9.82 -4.63
N VAL A 133 -6.92 -9.24 -3.69
CA VAL A 133 -6.51 -8.97 -2.32
C VAL A 133 -7.68 -9.22 -1.38
N SER A 134 -7.44 -9.90 -0.27
CA SER A 134 -8.44 -10.23 0.73
C SER A 134 -7.90 -10.22 2.15
N ILE A 135 -8.79 -10.23 3.14
CA ILE A 135 -8.45 -10.43 4.55
C ILE A 135 -9.06 -11.75 5.03
N ASP A 136 -8.23 -12.58 5.68
CA ASP A 136 -8.67 -13.79 6.36
C ASP A 136 -8.05 -13.85 7.76
N LYS A 137 -8.89 -13.85 8.81
CA LYS A 137 -8.45 -13.95 10.23
C LYS A 137 -7.30 -13.01 10.59
N GLY A 138 -7.41 -11.74 10.20
CA GLY A 138 -6.40 -10.71 10.48
C GLY A 138 -5.14 -10.78 9.60
N ARG A 139 -5.08 -11.70 8.63
CA ARG A 139 -4.01 -11.78 7.64
C ARG A 139 -4.45 -11.16 6.32
N VAL A 140 -3.55 -10.46 5.66
CA VAL A 140 -3.75 -9.93 4.32
C VAL A 140 -3.21 -10.92 3.31
N ASN A 141 -4.06 -11.42 2.41
CA ASN A 141 -3.65 -12.27 1.31
C ASN A 141 -3.61 -11.44 0.03
N VAL A 142 -2.45 -11.38 -0.61
CA VAL A 142 -2.23 -10.68 -1.88
C VAL A 142 -1.87 -11.73 -2.91
N GLY A 143 -2.68 -11.90 -3.95
CA GLY A 143 -2.39 -12.84 -5.03
C GLY A 143 -2.52 -12.14 -6.38
N LEU A 144 -1.81 -11.03 -6.53
CA LEU A 144 -1.63 -10.30 -7.77
C LEU A 144 -0.14 -10.16 -8.04
N CYS A 145 0.28 -10.54 -9.24
CA CYS A 145 1.65 -10.36 -9.73
C CYS A 145 1.60 -9.66 -11.09
N PHE A 146 2.39 -8.60 -11.24
CA PHE A 146 2.51 -7.93 -12.53
C PHE A 146 3.54 -8.63 -13.41
N LEU A 147 3.42 -8.40 -14.73
CA LEU A 147 4.41 -8.87 -15.71
C LEU A 147 5.67 -7.98 -15.76
N ASP A 148 5.66 -6.85 -15.05
CA ASP A 148 6.70 -5.83 -15.03
C ASP A 148 7.17 -5.54 -13.59
N ASN A 149 8.07 -4.58 -13.42
CA ASN A 149 8.70 -4.24 -12.14
C ASN A 149 7.78 -3.49 -11.16
N ARG A 150 6.45 -3.69 -11.21
CA ARG A 150 5.47 -3.03 -10.31
C ARG A 150 5.17 -3.81 -9.03
N ASP A 151 5.93 -4.84 -8.73
CA ASP A 151 5.77 -5.63 -7.50
C ASP A 151 5.86 -4.79 -6.22
N VAL A 152 6.65 -3.71 -6.23
CA VAL A 152 6.74 -2.80 -5.08
C VAL A 152 5.40 -2.11 -4.79
N LEU A 153 4.64 -1.73 -5.81
CA LEU A 153 3.30 -1.14 -5.64
C LEU A 153 2.32 -2.13 -5.00
N VAL A 154 2.39 -3.40 -5.42
CA VAL A 154 1.57 -4.48 -4.84
C VAL A 154 1.90 -4.66 -3.36
N ARG A 155 3.20 -4.63 -3.01
CA ARG A 155 3.66 -4.75 -1.63
C ARG A 155 3.26 -3.54 -0.78
N LEU A 156 3.47 -2.32 -1.27
CA LEU A 156 3.01 -1.09 -0.61
C LEU A 156 1.51 -1.18 -0.29
N PHE A 157 0.70 -1.59 -1.28
CA PHE A 157 -0.73 -1.73 -1.08
C PHE A 157 -1.06 -2.81 -0.03
N GLY A 158 -0.47 -4.00 -0.16
CA GLY A 158 -0.68 -5.12 0.77
C GLY A 158 -0.41 -4.72 2.22
N TYR A 159 0.73 -4.09 2.50
CA TYR A 159 1.08 -3.64 3.84
C TYR A 159 0.18 -2.52 4.36
N SER A 160 -0.27 -1.61 3.49
CA SER A 160 -1.12 -0.48 3.87
C SER A 160 -2.47 -0.89 4.47
N ILE A 161 -2.96 -2.10 4.13
CA ILE A 161 -4.26 -2.62 4.59
C ILE A 161 -4.30 -2.75 6.12
N PHE A 162 -3.16 -2.99 6.78
CA PHE A 162 -3.11 -3.13 8.24
C PHE A 162 -3.52 -1.87 9.01
N TYR A 163 -3.44 -0.68 8.40
CA TYR A 163 -3.98 0.54 9.00
C TYR A 163 -5.50 0.44 9.23
N TYR A 164 -6.18 -0.24 8.30
CA TYR A 164 -7.64 -0.37 8.30
C TYR A 164 -8.09 -1.55 9.15
N ILE A 165 -7.37 -2.67 9.14
CA ILE A 165 -7.66 -3.83 9.99
C ILE A 165 -7.64 -3.43 11.47
N THR A 166 -6.62 -2.69 11.89
CA THR A 166 -6.45 -2.29 13.31
C THR A 166 -7.43 -1.19 13.77
N SER A 167 -8.11 -0.52 12.85
CA SER A 167 -9.05 0.57 13.15
C SER A 167 -10.53 0.17 13.00
N THR A 168 -10.84 -0.85 12.20
CA THR A 168 -12.22 -1.27 11.89
C THR A 168 -12.55 -2.72 12.23
N LEU A 169 -11.56 -3.62 12.35
CA LEU A 169 -11.77 -5.04 12.70
C LEU A 169 -11.48 -5.31 14.18
N SER A 170 -12.00 -4.46 15.05
CA SER A 170 -12.29 -4.82 16.44
C SER A 170 -13.43 -5.86 16.43
N ILE A 171 -13.10 -7.12 16.17
CA ILE A 171 -14.00 -8.26 16.43
C ILE A 171 -14.02 -8.51 17.94
#